data_AF-A0AAD6TSP9-F1
#
_entry.id   AF-A0AAD6TSP9-F1
#
_cell.length_a   1.000
_cell.length_b   1.000
_cell.length_c   1.000
_cell.angle_alpha   90.00
_cell.angle_beta   90.00
_cell.angle_gamma   90.00
#
_symmetry.space_group_name_H-M   'P 1'
#
loop_
_entity.id
_entity.type
_entity.pdbx_description
1 polymer ?
#
loop_
_entity_poly.entity_id
_entity_poly.type
_entity_poly.pdbx_seq_one_letter_code
_entity_poly.pdbx_strand_id
1 'polypeptide(L)'
;MATIKTTTPALPDYITYRFANRLVYVKPAETYEMALDIAQKEFVELTDVPRDRISLNTVATLNRETPRVVRISESAWFPAVARQLCGGVIDIIVLSDPNSPPTYLAVPTDMVKEEIEILRKTRSTPASPAHSRQPSPSARSNKSAKRLWLPGVPRLG
;
A
#
# COMPACT_ATOMS: atom_id res chain seq x y z
N MET A 1 8.20 44.06 -1.39
CA MET A 1 8.98 43.06 -0.64
C MET A 1 8.05 42.40 0.36
N ALA A 2 7.74 41.11 0.20
CA ALA A 2 6.85 40.40 1.12
C ALA A 2 7.67 39.90 2.32
N THR A 3 7.41 40.45 3.51
CA THR A 3 8.02 40.00 4.76
C THR A 3 7.30 38.73 5.23
N ILE A 4 7.93 37.57 5.05
CA ILE A 4 7.41 36.30 5.57
C ILE A 4 7.64 36.31 7.08
N LYS A 5 6.57 36.54 7.85
CA LYS A 5 6.61 36.36 9.30
C LYS A 5 6.68 34.86 9.58
N THR A 6 7.88 34.37 9.92
CA THR A 6 8.07 33.01 10.44
C THR A 6 7.39 32.95 11.81
N THR A 7 6.09 32.62 11.80
CA THR A 7 5.34 32.36 13.03
C THR A 7 5.90 31.08 13.62
N THR A 8 6.45 31.18 14.84
CA THR A 8 6.90 30.01 15.60
C THR A 8 5.74 29.03 15.71
N PRO A 9 5.90 27.76 15.30
CA PRO A 9 4.80 26.81 15.31
C PRO A 9 4.45 26.48 16.76
N ALA A 10 3.39 27.09 17.26
CA ALA A 10 2.79 26.75 18.55
C ALA A 10 1.91 25.50 18.37
N LEU A 11 1.79 24.70 19.42
CA LEU A 11 0.84 23.59 19.42
C LEU A 11 -0.60 24.13 19.35
N PRO A 12 -1.51 23.44 18.64
CA PRO A 12 -2.92 23.80 18.66
C PRO A 12 -3.54 23.62 20.05
N ASP A 13 -4.68 24.24 20.32
CA ASP A 13 -5.35 24.10 21.63
C ASP A 13 -5.84 22.67 21.88
N TYR A 14 -6.29 21.99 20.82
CA TYR A 14 -6.75 20.61 20.86
C TYR A 14 -6.54 19.91 19.50
N ILE A 15 -6.37 18.60 19.56
CA ILE A 15 -6.36 17.68 18.42
C ILE A 15 -7.40 16.59 18.64
N THR A 16 -7.70 15.84 17.58
CA THR A 16 -8.67 14.74 17.63
C THR A 16 -7.96 13.42 17.36
N TYR A 17 -8.09 12.46 18.25
CA TYR A 17 -7.65 11.08 17.98
C TYR A 17 -8.80 10.28 17.38
N ARG A 18 -8.50 9.48 16.35
CA ARG A 18 -9.45 8.59 15.69
C ARG A 18 -9.00 7.14 15.79
N PHE A 19 -9.85 6.28 16.34
CA PHE A 19 -9.63 4.83 16.40
C PHE A 19 -10.97 4.08 16.29
N ALA A 20 -11.05 3.03 15.46
CA ALA A 20 -12.24 2.18 15.30
C ALA A 20 -13.58 2.96 15.19
N ASN A 21 -13.61 4.00 14.35
CA ASN A 21 -14.74 4.94 14.15
C ASN A 21 -15.11 5.83 15.36
N ARG A 22 -14.31 5.82 16.42
CA ARG A 22 -14.45 6.74 17.55
C ARG A 22 -13.49 7.91 17.42
N LEU A 23 -13.95 9.08 17.85
CA LEU A 23 -13.21 10.33 17.83
C LEU A 23 -13.17 10.90 19.24
N VAL A 24 -11.98 11.30 19.71
CA VAL A 24 -11.79 11.89 21.04
C VAL A 24 -10.97 13.17 20.91
N TYR A 25 -11.49 14.27 21.48
CA TYR A 25 -10.73 15.51 21.59
C TYR A 25 -9.76 15.43 22.75
N VAL A 26 -8.48 15.68 22.47
CA VAL A 26 -7.41 15.62 23.45
C VAL A 26 -6.52 16.85 23.35
N LYS A 27 -5.88 17.20 24.46
CA LYS A 27 -4.78 18.17 24.43
C LYS A 27 -3.59 17.54 23.70
N PRO A 28 -2.91 18.27 22.81
CA PRO A 28 -1.76 17.71 22.12
C PRO A 28 -0.65 17.37 23.09
N ALA A 29 -0.10 16.16 22.96
CA ALA A 29 1.06 15.76 23.73
C ALA A 29 2.32 16.46 23.22
N GLU A 30 3.23 16.81 24.14
CA GLU A 30 4.53 17.38 23.78
C GLU A 30 5.46 16.34 23.15
N THR A 31 5.32 15.08 23.56
CA THR A 31 6.13 13.96 23.09
C THR A 31 5.27 12.84 22.50
N TYR A 32 5.89 12.02 21.63
CA TYR A 32 5.23 10.87 21.02
C TYR A 32 4.82 9.83 22.06
N GLU A 33 5.68 9.54 23.05
CA GLU A 33 5.36 8.60 24.14
C GLU A 33 4.14 9.05 24.95
N MET A 34 4.06 10.34 25.29
CA MET A 34 2.89 10.89 25.98
C MET A 34 1.64 10.82 25.11
N ALA A 35 1.78 10.92 23.78
CA ALA A 35 0.67 10.73 22.85
C ALA A 35 0.13 9.29 22.89
N LEU A 36 1.02 8.30 22.99
CA LEU A 36 0.66 6.89 23.16
C LEU A 36 -0.03 6.64 24.50
N ASP A 37 0.48 7.23 25.59
CA ASP A 37 -0.15 7.15 26.91
C ASP A 37 -1.59 7.67 26.90
N ILE A 38 -1.81 8.83 26.27
CA ILE A 38 -3.15 9.40 26.10
C ILE A 38 -4.01 8.48 25.25
N ALA A 39 -3.49 7.94 24.15
CA ALA A 39 -4.24 7.01 23.30
C ALA A 39 -4.68 5.76 24.06
N GLN A 40 -3.80 5.11 24.82
CA GLN A 40 -4.13 3.92 25.62
C GLN A 40 -5.10 4.22 26.76
N LYS A 41 -5.04 5.43 27.32
CA LYS A 41 -5.95 5.89 28.38
C LYS A 41 -7.36 6.16 27.86
N GLU A 42 -7.48 6.84 26.72
CA GLU A 42 -8.78 7.23 26.15
C GLU A 42 -9.45 6.10 25.36
N PHE A 43 -8.66 5.17 24.79
CA PHE A 43 -9.16 4.00 24.07
C PHE A 43 -8.81 2.72 24.82
N VAL A 44 -9.78 2.18 25.57
CA VAL A 44 -9.63 0.93 26.36
C VAL A 44 -9.21 -0.26 25.50
N GLU A 45 -9.58 -0.28 24.23
CA GLU A 45 -9.19 -1.32 23.26
C GLU A 45 -7.67 -1.34 22.97
N LEU A 46 -6.97 -0.24 23.27
CA LEU A 46 -5.52 -0.11 23.09
C LEU A 46 -4.73 -0.42 24.37
N THR A 47 -5.39 -0.63 25.51
CA THR A 47 -4.72 -0.84 26.81
C THR A 47 -3.83 -2.09 26.80
N ASP A 48 -4.28 -3.17 26.16
CA ASP A 48 -3.53 -4.44 26.06
C ASP A 48 -2.55 -4.46 24.87
N VAL A 49 -2.60 -3.45 24.00
CA VAL A 49 -1.78 -3.39 22.79
C VAL A 49 -0.40 -2.83 23.13
N PRO A 50 0.71 -3.52 22.82
CA PRO A 50 2.04 -2.99 23.08
C PRO A 50 2.30 -1.73 22.24
N ARG A 51 3.01 -0.75 22.82
CA ARG A 51 3.29 0.56 22.21
C ARG A 51 3.93 0.47 20.83
N ASP A 52 4.82 -0.51 20.64
CA ASP A 52 5.51 -0.75 19.36
C ASP A 52 4.55 -1.10 18.22
N ARG A 53 3.33 -1.55 18.54
CA ARG A 53 2.28 -1.84 17.56
C ARG A 53 1.32 -0.68 17.34
N ILE A 54 1.43 0.40 18.09
CA ILE A 54 0.56 1.56 17.93
C ILE A 54 1.27 2.59 17.07
N SER A 55 0.70 2.86 15.90
CA SER A 55 1.18 3.90 14.99
C SER A 55 0.22 5.08 14.96
N LEU A 56 0.78 6.29 15.11
CA LEU A 56 0.04 7.54 14.96
C LEU A 56 0.25 8.06 13.54
N ASN A 57 -0.86 8.24 12.84
CA ASN A 57 -0.86 8.61 11.43
C ASN A 57 -1.67 9.89 11.23
N THR A 58 -1.37 10.61 10.16
CA THR A 58 -2.15 11.77 9.73
C THR A 58 -2.41 11.71 8.25
N VAL A 59 -3.50 12.34 7.81
CA VAL A 59 -3.82 12.44 6.39
C VAL A 59 -3.13 13.66 5.81
N ALA A 60 -2.22 13.44 4.87
CA ALA A 60 -1.50 14.50 4.18
C ALA A 60 -1.76 14.42 2.67
N THR A 61 -1.97 15.59 2.06
CA THR A 61 -2.04 15.74 0.61
C THR A 61 -0.64 15.99 0.06
N LEU A 62 -0.07 14.99 -0.61
CA LEU A 62 1.22 15.13 -1.27
C LEU A 62 0.99 15.55 -2.73
N ASN A 63 1.65 16.61 -3.20
CA ASN A 63 1.72 17.01 -4.61
C ASN A 63 0.37 17.17 -5.34
N ARG A 64 -0.68 17.69 -4.67
CA ARG A 64 -2.04 17.84 -5.23
C ARG A 64 -2.71 16.52 -5.66
N GLU A 65 -2.17 15.38 -5.25
CA GLU A 65 -2.80 14.07 -5.45
C GLU A 65 -3.86 13.77 -4.38
N THR A 66 -4.41 12.56 -4.42
CA THR A 66 -5.34 12.04 -3.41
C THR A 66 -4.72 12.08 -2.01
N PRO A 67 -5.52 12.41 -0.98
CA PRO A 67 -5.05 12.39 0.41
C PRO A 67 -4.53 10.99 0.76
N ARG A 68 -3.33 10.92 1.36
CA ARG A 68 -2.70 9.67 1.79
C ARG A 68 -2.51 9.68 3.29
N VAL A 69 -2.66 8.51 3.89
CA VAL A 69 -2.34 8.28 5.30
C VAL A 69 -0.82 8.14 5.44
N VAL A 70 -0.23 8.98 6.26
CA VAL A 70 1.21 9.04 6.51
C VAL A 70 1.48 8.81 7.99
N ARG A 71 2.40 7.89 8.32
CA ARG A 71 2.84 7.66 9.70
C ARG A 71 3.71 8.81 10.20
N ILE A 72 3.41 9.31 11.39
CA ILE A 72 4.24 10.29 12.10
C ILE A 72 5.31 9.52 12.88
N SER A 73 6.58 9.82 12.66
CA SER A 73 7.67 9.29 13.50
C SER A 73 7.78 10.05 14.81
N GLU A 74 8.37 9.42 15.82
CA GLU A 74 8.64 10.07 17.12
C GLU A 74 9.38 11.41 16.98
N SER A 75 10.44 11.44 16.17
CA SER A 75 11.22 12.66 15.90
C SER A 75 10.45 13.76 15.16
N ALA A 76 9.39 13.39 14.43
CA ALA A 76 8.56 14.30 13.68
C ALA A 76 7.25 14.65 14.40
N TRP A 77 7.01 14.11 15.60
CA TRP A 77 5.77 14.29 16.34
C TRP A 77 5.46 15.76 16.57
N PHE A 78 6.33 16.46 17.29
CA PHE A 78 6.14 17.87 17.62
C PHE A 78 5.93 18.76 16.38
N PRO A 79 6.81 18.74 15.36
CA PRO A 79 6.61 19.58 14.17
C PRO A 79 5.40 19.16 13.32
N ALA A 80 4.98 17.89 13.34
CA ALA A 80 3.77 17.46 12.63
C ALA A 80 2.51 17.99 13.31
N VAL A 81 2.43 17.87 14.63
CA VAL A 81 1.27 18.30 15.43
C VAL A 81 1.17 19.83 15.50
N ALA A 82 2.31 20.54 15.64
CA ALA A 82 2.32 22.00 15.67
C ALA A 82 1.92 22.65 14.33
N ARG A 83 2.00 21.91 13.21
CA ARG A 83 1.52 22.36 11.89
C ARG A 83 0.07 22.00 11.63
N GLN A 84 -0.53 21.16 12.46
CA GLN A 84 -1.91 20.76 12.31
C GLN A 84 -2.82 21.93 12.68
N LEU A 85 -3.87 22.12 11.87
CA LEU A 85 -4.91 23.09 12.19
C LEU A 85 -5.62 22.68 13.49
N CYS A 86 -6.19 23.65 14.19
CA CYS A 86 -6.99 23.38 15.38
C CYS A 86 -8.11 22.37 15.06
N GLY A 87 -8.16 21.26 15.79
CA GLY A 87 -9.07 20.15 15.50
C GLY A 87 -8.58 19.14 14.44
N GLY A 88 -7.30 19.19 14.05
CA GLY A 88 -6.70 18.18 13.18
C GLY A 88 -6.89 16.75 13.71
N VAL A 89 -7.10 15.81 12.80
CA VAL A 89 -7.34 14.39 13.14
C VAL A 89 -6.05 13.60 13.02
N ILE A 90 -5.72 12.84 14.08
CA ILE A 90 -4.65 11.85 14.11
C ILE A 90 -5.29 10.48 14.18
N ASP A 91 -4.96 9.65 13.20
CA ASP A 91 -5.43 8.29 13.06
C ASP A 91 -4.54 7.35 13.86
N ILE A 92 -5.13 6.58 14.76
CA ILE A 92 -4.44 5.52 15.47
C ILE A 92 -4.64 4.23 14.70
N ILE A 93 -3.53 3.58 14.32
CA ILE A 93 -3.55 2.30 13.61
C ILE A 93 -2.74 1.28 14.42
N VAL A 94 -3.35 0.12 14.67
CA VAL A 94 -2.69 -1.02 15.30
C VAL A 94 -2.04 -1.88 14.22
N LEU A 95 -0.73 -2.04 14.31
CA LEU A 95 0.06 -2.87 13.42
C LEU A 95 -0.07 -4.34 13.80
N SER A 96 -0.17 -5.21 12.80
CA SER A 96 -0.15 -6.66 12.97
C SER A 96 1.18 -7.12 13.55
N ASP A 97 1.16 -8.22 14.31
CA ASP A 97 2.35 -8.81 14.89
C ASP A 97 3.35 -9.22 13.79
N PRO A 98 4.58 -8.68 13.76
CA PRO A 98 5.59 -9.08 12.78
C PRO A 98 5.99 -10.56 12.90
N ASN A 99 5.77 -11.18 14.06
CA ASN A 99 6.04 -12.61 14.29
C ASN A 99 4.86 -13.51 13.93
N SER A 100 3.70 -12.93 13.57
CA SER A 100 2.60 -13.74 13.08
C SER A 100 2.98 -14.34 11.73
N PRO A 101 2.77 -15.65 11.51
CA PRO A 101 3.04 -16.25 10.22
C PRO A 101 2.21 -15.53 9.15
N PRO A 102 2.79 -15.24 7.97
CA PRO A 102 2.04 -14.54 6.94
C PRO A 102 0.81 -15.36 6.56
N THR A 103 -0.35 -14.72 6.50
CA THR A 103 -1.61 -15.39 6.20
C THR A 103 -1.68 -15.71 4.71
N TYR A 104 -1.03 -16.80 4.30
CA TYR A 104 -1.00 -17.24 2.90
C TYR A 104 -2.28 -17.97 2.46
N LEU A 105 -3.22 -18.25 3.38
CA LEU A 105 -4.31 -19.22 3.15
C LEU A 105 -5.72 -18.71 3.53
N ALA A 106 -5.94 -17.41 3.64
CA ALA A 106 -7.30 -16.90 3.79
C ALA A 106 -8.01 -16.96 2.41
N VAL A 107 -8.56 -18.13 2.08
CA VAL A 107 -9.57 -18.25 1.01
C VAL A 107 -10.79 -17.46 1.50
N PRO A 108 -11.24 -16.41 0.81
CA PRO A 108 -12.45 -15.68 1.18
C PRO A 108 -13.61 -16.67 1.31
N THR A 109 -14.08 -16.91 2.54
CA THR A 109 -15.14 -17.88 2.80
C THR A 109 -16.51 -17.34 2.36
N ASP A 110 -16.57 -16.04 2.06
CA ASP A 110 -17.76 -15.31 1.59
C ASP A 110 -17.92 -15.30 0.06
N MET A 111 -17.17 -16.13 -0.68
CA MET A 111 -17.51 -16.36 -2.09
C MET A 111 -18.81 -17.18 -2.13
N VAL A 112 -19.90 -16.49 -2.44
CA VAL A 112 -21.22 -17.09 -2.71
C VAL A 112 -21.00 -18.25 -3.67
N LYS A 113 -21.58 -19.42 -3.36
CA LYS A 113 -21.45 -20.67 -4.13
C LYS A 113 -21.59 -20.49 -5.65
N GLU A 114 -22.40 -19.51 -6.06
CA GLU A 114 -22.65 -19.09 -7.45
C GLU A 114 -21.40 -18.59 -8.19
N GLU A 115 -20.52 -17.82 -7.54
CA GLU A 115 -19.36 -17.23 -8.20
C GLU A 115 -18.26 -18.26 -8.49
N ILE A 116 -18.11 -19.25 -7.60
CA ILE A 116 -17.21 -20.40 -7.78
C ILE A 116 -17.65 -21.26 -8.97
N GLU A 117 -18.96 -21.39 -9.19
CA GLU A 117 -19.51 -22.19 -10.29
C GLU A 117 -19.34 -21.49 -11.65
N ILE A 118 -19.45 -20.15 -11.69
CA ILE A 118 -19.17 -19.34 -12.88
C ILE A 118 -17.69 -19.46 -13.30
N LEU A 119 -16.76 -19.40 -12.34
CA LEU A 119 -15.32 -19.53 -12.60
C LEU A 119 -14.90 -20.93 -13.06
N ARG A 120 -15.60 -21.99 -12.61
CA ARG A 120 -15.34 -23.36 -13.09
C ARG A 120 -15.85 -23.59 -14.51
N LYS A 121 -16.91 -22.90 -14.93
CA LYS A 121 -17.55 -23.11 -16.23
C LYS A 121 -16.76 -22.54 -17.41
N THR A 122 -15.87 -21.57 -17.19
CA THR A 122 -15.10 -20.91 -18.25
C THR A 122 -13.79 -21.61 -18.62
N ARG A 123 -13.36 -22.64 -17.88
CA ARG A 123 -12.08 -23.34 -18.13
C ARG A 123 -12.17 -24.60 -18.98
N SER A 124 -13.25 -24.75 -19.76
CA SER A 124 -13.36 -25.81 -20.76
C SER A 124 -13.40 -25.21 -22.17
N THR A 125 -12.25 -24.77 -22.66
CA THR A 125 -12.03 -24.69 -24.10
C THR A 125 -12.01 -26.13 -24.63
N PRO A 126 -12.90 -26.53 -25.56
CA PRO A 126 -12.82 -27.85 -26.17
C PRO A 126 -11.49 -27.98 -26.92
N ALA A 127 -10.80 -29.09 -26.69
CA ALA A 127 -9.59 -29.44 -27.43
C ALA A 127 -9.93 -29.53 -28.92
N SER A 128 -9.34 -28.67 -29.74
CA SER A 128 -9.44 -28.76 -31.20
C SER A 128 -9.02 -30.17 -31.67
N PRO A 129 -9.85 -30.86 -32.46
CA PRO A 129 -9.50 -32.17 -33.00
C PRO A 129 -8.26 -32.07 -33.89
N ALA A 130 -7.30 -32.96 -33.65
CA ALA A 130 -6.06 -33.10 -34.41
C ALA A 130 -6.33 -33.12 -35.92
N HIS A 131 -5.72 -32.19 -36.66
CA HIS A 131 -5.79 -32.19 -38.11
C HIS A 131 -4.93 -33.32 -38.68
N SER A 132 -5.59 -34.15 -39.48
CA SER A 132 -5.08 -35.31 -40.17
C SER A 132 -3.80 -35.03 -40.93
N ARG A 133 -2.80 -35.89 -40.74
CA ARG A 133 -1.62 -36.02 -41.59
C ARG A 133 -2.07 -36.34 -43.02
N GLN A 134 -1.59 -35.59 -44.01
CA GLN A 134 -1.58 -36.04 -45.40
C GLN A 134 -0.16 -36.00 -45.96
N PRO A 135 0.18 -36.94 -46.87
CA PRO A 135 1.54 -37.24 -47.27
C PRO A 135 2.02 -36.38 -48.45
N SER A 136 3.34 -36.22 -48.50
CA SER A 136 4.11 -35.51 -49.53
C SER A 136 3.88 -36.03 -50.95
N PRO A 137 3.96 -35.14 -51.96
CA PRO A 137 4.44 -35.49 -53.28
C PRO A 137 5.81 -34.86 -53.55
N SER A 138 6.76 -35.71 -53.90
CA SER A 138 8.08 -35.42 -54.41
C SER A 138 8.02 -34.88 -55.85
N ALA A 139 8.74 -33.79 -56.16
CA ALA A 139 9.43 -33.63 -57.44
C ALA A 139 10.36 -32.39 -57.50
N ARG A 140 11.65 -32.70 -57.69
CA ARG A 140 12.65 -32.07 -58.59
C ARG A 140 12.95 -30.56 -58.53
N SER A 141 14.24 -30.30 -58.27
CA SER A 141 15.19 -29.52 -59.13
C SER A 141 14.86 -28.03 -59.34
N ASN A 142 15.71 -27.04 -59.04
CA ASN A 142 17.12 -26.92 -59.37
C ASN A 142 17.66 -25.59 -58.78
N LYS A 143 18.98 -25.53 -58.55
CA LYS A 143 19.86 -24.34 -58.62
C LYS A 143 19.76 -23.24 -57.55
N SER A 144 20.86 -23.16 -56.77
CA SER A 144 21.73 -21.99 -56.60
C SER A 144 21.12 -20.70 -56.04
N ALA A 145 21.47 -20.36 -54.80
CA ALA A 145 22.18 -19.11 -54.50
C ALA A 145 22.74 -19.08 -53.08
N LYS A 146 24.05 -18.84 -53.00
CA LYS A 146 24.84 -18.50 -51.82
C LYS A 146 24.35 -17.18 -51.20
N ARG A 147 24.36 -17.08 -49.87
CA ARG A 147 24.67 -15.89 -49.02
C ARG A 147 24.46 -16.32 -47.55
N LEU A 148 25.49 -16.89 -46.90
CA LEU A 148 26.45 -16.21 -46.02
C LEU A 148 25.77 -15.23 -45.03
N TRP A 149 25.56 -15.73 -43.82
CA TRP A 149 25.37 -14.94 -42.60
C TRP A 149 26.71 -14.33 -42.17
N LEU A 150 26.72 -13.04 -41.86
CA LEU A 150 27.80 -12.39 -41.11
C LEU A 150 27.21 -11.77 -39.84
N PRO A 151 27.73 -12.10 -38.64
CA PRO A 151 27.53 -11.29 -37.45
C PRO A 151 28.61 -10.20 -37.40
N GLY A 152 28.21 -8.93 -37.38
CA GLY A 152 29.10 -7.80 -37.18
C GLY A 152 29.28 -7.49 -35.69
N VAL A 153 30.50 -7.65 -35.20
CA VAL A 153 31.02 -7.33 -33.85
C VAL A 153 31.65 -5.90 -33.88
N PRO A 154 31.78 -5.17 -32.75
CA PRO A 154 31.89 -3.71 -32.69
C PRO A 154 33.34 -3.18 -32.61
N ARG A 155 33.53 -1.84 -32.68
CA ARG A 155 34.67 -1.05 -32.16
C ARG A 155 34.32 0.45 -32.23
N LEU A 156 34.32 1.17 -31.10
CA LEU A 156 35.41 1.97 -30.50
C LEU A 156 35.90 3.13 -31.38
N GLY A 157 35.67 4.34 -30.87
CA GLY A 157 36.24 5.63 -31.25
C GLY A 157 35.89 6.61 -30.15
#